data_AF-A0A852VK36-F1
#
_entry.id   AF-A0A852VK36-F1
#
_cell.length_a   1.000
_cell.length_b   1.000
_cell.length_c   1.000
_cell.angle_alpha   90.00
_cell.angle_beta   90.00
_cell.angle_gamma   90.00
#
_symmetry.space_group_name_H-M   'P 1'
#
loop_
_entity.id
_entity.type
_entity.pdbx_description
1 polymer ?
#
loop_
_entity_poly.entity_id
_entity_poly.type
_entity_poly.pdbx_seq_one_letter_code
_entity_poly.pdbx_strand_id
1 'polypeptide(L)' 'MADPNHADLVDQIRTSEHETEALANRIANADESTTEPAEFAAMRAEQEHHRKHILQCKSEIDQRKWLDGSLTLTVA' A
#
# COMPACT_ATOMS: atom_id res chain seq x y z
N MET A 1 -19.28 -13.84 10.11
CA MET A 1 -17.89 -14.31 10.36
C MET A 1 -16.99 -13.54 9.41
N ALA A 2 -15.83 -13.05 9.84
CA ALA A 2 -14.91 -12.34 8.94
C ALA A 2 -14.38 -13.32 7.86
N ASP A 3 -14.37 -12.91 6.59
CA ASP A 3 -13.69 -13.64 5.52
C ASP A 3 -12.18 -13.64 5.86
N PRO A 4 -11.55 -14.80 6.13
CA PRO A 4 -10.15 -14.87 6.52
C PRO A 4 -9.24 -14.13 5.53
N ASN A 5 -9.57 -14.19 4.25
CA ASN A 5 -8.83 -13.49 3.20
C ASN A 5 -9.02 -11.96 3.23
N HIS A 6 -10.15 -11.46 3.73
CA HIS A 6 -10.37 -10.01 3.88
C HIS A 6 -9.54 -9.44 5.04
N ALA A 7 -9.44 -10.16 6.16
CA ALA A 7 -8.56 -9.77 7.27
C ALA A 7 -7.09 -9.73 6.81
N ASP A 8 -6.65 -10.74 6.06
CA ASP A 8 -5.29 -10.80 5.50
C ASP A 8 -4.99 -9.64 4.54
N LEU A 9 -5.94 -9.24 3.69
CA LEU A 9 -5.78 -8.09 2.79
C LEU A 9 -5.69 -6.77 3.56
N VAL A 10 -6.45 -6.62 4.64
CA VAL A 10 -6.40 -5.42 5.51
C VAL A 10 -5.07 -5.34 6.25
N ASP A 11 -4.56 -6.45 6.78
CA ASP A 11 -3.25 -6.47 7.45
C ASP A 11 -2.09 -6.25 6.46
N GLN A 12 -2.21 -6.75 5.21
CA GLN A 12 -1.27 -6.44 4.13
C GLN A 12 -1.26 -4.95 3.76
N ILE A 13 -2.42 -4.30 3.73
CA ILE A 13 -2.51 -2.84 3.53
C ILE A 13 -1.79 -2.12 4.66
N ARG A 14 -2.07 -2.45 5.93
CA ARG A 14 -1.44 -1.81 7.09
C ARG A 14 0.08 -1.97 7.07
N THR A 15 0.56 -3.18 6.74
CA THR A 15 1.99 -3.46 6.62
C THR A 15 2.61 -2.60 5.52
N SER A 16 1.99 -2.55 4.34
CA SER A 16 2.48 -1.76 3.21
C SER A 16 2.45 -0.25 3.46
N GLU A 17 1.46 0.25 4.21
CA GLU A 17 1.37 1.65 4.63
C GLU A 17 2.53 2.02 5.57
N HIS A 18 2.82 1.17 6.56
CA HIS A 18 3.95 1.36 7.46
C HIS A 18 5.30 1.34 6.73
N GLU A 19 5.51 0.41 5.78
CA GLU A 19 6.74 0.37 4.96
C GLU A 19 6.88 1.62 4.06
N THR A 20 5.77 2.09 3.49
CA THR A 20 5.75 3.32 2.67
C THR A 20 6.17 4.55 3.49
N GLU A 21 5.69 4.64 4.73
CA GLU A 21 6.05 5.71 5.68
C GLU A 21 7.51 5.59 6.14
N ALA A 22 7.97 4.37 6.46
CA ALA A 22 9.36 4.11 6.82
C ALA A 22 10.31 4.52 5.68
N LEU A 23 9.98 4.19 4.42
CA LEU A 23 10.75 4.62 3.25
C LEU A 23 10.70 6.13 3.04
N ALA A 24 9.54 6.77 3.24
CA ALA A 24 9.44 8.23 3.17
C ALA A 24 10.38 8.91 4.20
N ASN A 25 10.39 8.39 5.43
CA ASN A 25 11.26 8.87 6.50
C ASN A 25 12.74 8.61 6.18
N ARG A 26 13.08 7.44 5.63
CA ARG A 26 14.45 7.12 5.20
C ARG A 26 14.92 8.06 4.10
N ILE A 27 14.10 8.32 3.08
CA ILE A 27 14.42 9.26 1.99
C ILE A 27 14.59 10.68 2.54
N ALA A 28 13.70 11.12 3.43
CA ALA A 28 13.74 12.48 3.98
C ALA A 28 14.94 12.73 4.90
N ASN A 29 15.45 11.68 5.56
CA ASN A 29 16.59 11.76 6.48
C ASN A 29 17.90 11.21 5.90
N ALA A 30 17.89 10.76 4.64
CA ALA A 30 19.10 10.30 3.98
C ALA A 30 20.05 11.47 3.74
N ASP A 31 21.32 11.28 4.08
CA ASP A 31 22.35 12.28 3.86
C ASP A 31 22.72 12.33 2.38
N GLU A 32 22.40 13.46 1.73
CA GLU A 32 22.64 13.69 0.30
C GLU A 32 24.14 13.62 -0.08
N SER A 33 25.04 13.75 0.89
CA SER A 33 26.50 13.68 0.65
C SER A 33 27.05 12.25 0.63
N THR A 34 26.30 11.28 1.18
CA THR A 34 26.73 9.88 1.32
C THR A 34 25.81 8.88 0.64
N THR A 35 24.57 9.27 0.37
CA THR A 35 23.56 8.43 -0.27
C THR A 35 23.66 8.59 -1.78
N GLU A 36 23.92 7.49 -2.49
CA GLU A 36 24.05 7.56 -3.95
C GLU A 36 22.67 7.80 -4.62
N PRO A 37 22.62 8.50 -5.78
CA PRO A 37 21.38 8.68 -6.52
C PRO A 37 20.64 7.36 -6.85
N ALA A 38 21.39 6.27 -7.04
CA ALA A 38 20.83 4.94 -7.27
C ALA A 38 20.09 4.40 -6.04
N GLU A 39 20.56 4.70 -4.82
CA GLU A 39 19.90 4.30 -3.58
C GLU A 39 18.61 5.08 -3.37
N PHE A 40 18.61 6.38 -3.65
CA PHE A 40 17.37 7.18 -3.67
C PHE A 40 16.35 6.65 -4.68
N ALA A 41 16.81 6.31 -5.88
CA ALA A 41 15.95 5.72 -6.92
C ALA A 41 15.39 4.37 -6.48
N ALA A 42 16.19 3.53 -5.83
CA ALA A 42 15.76 2.25 -5.28
C ALA A 42 14.71 2.43 -4.18
N MET A 43 14.95 3.32 -3.21
CA MET A 43 13.99 3.61 -2.14
C MET A 43 12.66 4.16 -2.69
N ARG A 44 12.72 5.02 -3.73
CA ARG A 44 11.53 5.54 -4.42
C ARG A 44 10.77 4.43 -5.18
N ALA A 45 11.48 3.53 -5.84
CA ALA A 45 10.89 2.41 -6.56
C ALA A 45 10.20 1.43 -5.59
N GLU A 46 10.82 1.15 -4.45
CA GLU A 46 10.25 0.34 -3.37
C GLU A 46 9.01 1.01 -2.77
N GLN A 47 9.05 2.32 -2.55
CA GLN A 47 7.90 3.10 -2.09
C GLN A 47 6.72 2.99 -3.08
N GLU A 48 6.98 3.13 -4.39
CA GLU A 48 5.95 3.01 -5.41
C GLU A 48 5.39 1.57 -5.51
N HIS A 49 6.24 0.57 -5.31
CA HIS A 49 5.81 -0.82 -5.25
C HIS A 49 4.79 -1.06 -4.12
N HIS A 50 5.07 -0.56 -2.90
CA HIS A 50 4.11 -0.65 -1.79
C HIS A 50 2.81 0.11 -2.06
N ARG A 51 2.88 1.30 -2.69
CA ARG A 51 1.67 2.06 -3.08
C ARG A 51 0.79 1.27 -4.06
N LYS A 52 1.39 0.63 -5.07
CA LYS A 52 0.66 -0.24 -6.01
C LYS A 52 0.05 -1.45 -5.31
N HIS A 53 0.78 -2.07 -4.39
CA HIS A 53 0.27 -3.19 -3.61
C HIS A 53 -0.97 -2.80 -2.77
N ILE A 54 -0.92 -1.64 -2.10
CA ILE A 54 -2.08 -1.10 -1.35
C ILE A 54 -3.29 -0.92 -2.26
N LEU A 55 -3.10 -0.36 -3.46
CA LEU A 55 -4.19 -0.17 -4.43
C LEU A 55 -4.78 -1.50 -4.89
N GLN A 56 -3.95 -2.52 -5.12
CA GLN A 56 -4.40 -3.86 -5.48
C GLN A 56 -5.24 -4.48 -4.36
N CYS A 57 -4.76 -4.46 -3.11
CA CYS A 57 -5.51 -4.99 -1.97
C CYS A 57 -6.84 -4.24 -1.77
N LYS A 58 -6.86 -2.90 -1.90
CA LYS A 58 -8.08 -2.09 -1.81
C LYS A 58 -9.08 -2.45 -2.90
N SER A 59 -8.61 -2.57 -4.14
CA SER A 59 -9.45 -2.99 -5.27
C SER A 59 -10.03 -4.38 -5.06
N GLU A 60 -9.26 -5.32 -4.50
CA GLU A 60 -9.74 -6.67 -4.23
C GLU A 60 -10.80 -6.68 -3.11
N ILE A 61 -10.59 -5.90 -2.05
CA ILE A 61 -11.58 -5.70 -0.98
C ILE A 61 -12.88 -5.14 -1.57
N ASP A 62 -12.79 -4.10 -2.39
CA ASP A 62 -13.97 -3.47 -2.99
C ASP A 62 -14.71 -4.43 -3.94
N GLN A 63 -13.98 -5.22 -4.73
CA GLN A 63 -14.55 -6.26 -5.57
C GLN A 63 -15.28 -7.32 -4.75
N ARG A 64 -14.72 -7.76 -3.61
CA ARG A 64 -15.38 -8.70 -2.70
C ARG A 64 -16.66 -8.12 -2.11
N LYS A 65 -16.62 -6.87 -1.63
CA LYS A 65 -17.81 -6.17 -1.12
C LYS A 65 -18.90 -6.04 -2.19
N TRP A 66 -18.50 -5.79 -3.44
CA TRP A 66 -19.43 -5.74 -4.57
C TRP A 66 -20.11 -7.09 -4.83
N LEU A 67 -19.32 -8.17 -4.86
CA LEU A 67 -19.83 -9.52 -5.08
C LEU A 67 -20.74 -10.02 -3.94
N ASP A 68 -20.47 -9.61 -2.71
CA ASP A 68 -21.30 -9.90 -1.53
C ASP A 68 -22.56 -9.00 -1.42
N GLY A 69 -22.72 -8.03 -2.33
CA GLY A 69 -23.84 -7.06 -2.28
C GLY A 69 -23.72 -6.03 -1.15
N SER A 70 -22.61 -6.05 -0.42
CA SER A 70 -22.27 -5.11 0.66
C SER A 70 -21.76 -3.75 0.14
N LEU A 71 -21.35 -3.66 -1.13
CA LEU A 71 -21.00 -2.39 -1.80
C LEU A 71 -22.17 -1.92 -2.69
N THR A 72 -22.89 -0.88 -2.27
CA THR A 72 -23.93 -0.25 -3.09
C THR A 72 -23.36 0.95 -3.86
N LEU A 73 -23.38 0.89 -5.20
CA LEU A 73 -23.06 2.03 -6.05
C LEU A 73 -24.17 3.08 -5.89
N THR A 74 -23.90 4.14 -5.13
CA THR A 74 -24.82 5.28 -5.08
C THR A 74 -24.57 6.12 -6.33
N VAL A 75 -25.44 5.98 -7.33
CA VAL A 75 -25.41 6.84 -8.51
C VAL A 75 -25.96 8.20 -8.09
N ALA A 76 -25.13 9.25 -8.22
CA ALA A 76 -25.50 10.64 -7.99
C ALA A 76 -26.11 11.26 -9.26
#